data_AF-A0A525WP04-F1
#
_entry.id   AF-A0A525WP04-F1
#
_cell.length_a   1.000
_cell.length_b   1.000
_cell.length_c   1.000
_cell.angle_alpha   90.00
_cell.angle_beta   90.00
_cell.angle_gamma   90.00
#
_symmetry.space_group_name_H-M   'P 1'
#
loop_
_entity.id
_entity.type
_entity.pdbx_description
1 polymer ?
#
loop_
_entity_poly.entity_id
_entity_poly.type
_entity_poly.pdbx_seq_one_letter_code
_entity_poly.pdbx_strand_id
1 'polypeptide(L)' 'MRKAAETIRRHIENILTDYQHPVTNAMSEGLNSQIQKIKNTAYGVQSLEYFKTAIYFHCGGLDLYPC' A
#
# COMPACT_ATOMS: atom_id res chain seq x y z
N MET A 1 22.22 8.81 -1.92
CA MET A 1 22.16 9.15 -3.36
C MET A 1 22.65 8.02 -4.26
N ARG A 2 23.87 7.47 -4.10
CA ARG A 2 24.38 6.38 -4.98
C ARG A 2 23.44 5.17 -5.11
N LYS A 3 22.98 4.59 -3.99
CA LYS A 3 22.05 3.44 -4.02
C LYS A 3 20.75 3.72 -4.78
N ALA A 4 20.17 4.91 -4.60
CA ALA A 4 18.95 5.29 -5.32
C ALA A 4 19.20 5.39 -6.83
N ALA A 5 20.33 6.00 -7.23
CA ALA A 5 20.72 6.07 -8.64
C ALA A 5 21.00 4.69 -9.25
N GLU A 6 21.61 3.78 -8.49
CA GLU A 6 21.82 2.39 -8.91
C GLU A 6 20.51 1.62 -9.09
N THR A 7 19.54 1.82 -8.19
CA THR A 7 18.19 1.22 -8.32
C THR A 7 17.48 1.74 -9.57
N ILE A 8 17.49 3.05 -9.81
CA ILE A 8 16.90 3.65 -11.01
C ILE A 8 17.57 3.08 -12.27
N ARG A 9 18.92 3.03 -12.31
CA ARG A 9 19.67 2.48 -13.44
C ARG A 9 19.32 1.01 -13.70
N ARG A 10 19.11 0.21 -12.64
CA ARG A 10 18.75 -1.22 -12.76
C ARG A 10 17.34 -1.44 -13.30
N HIS A 11 16.42 -0.49 -13.08
CA HIS A 11 15.01 -0.62 -13.42
C HIS A 11 14.53 0.36 -14.49
N ILE A 12 15.45 1.07 -15.15
CA ILE A 12 15.13 2.15 -16.10
C ILE A 12 14.26 1.68 -17.26
N GLU A 13 14.48 0.46 -17.77
CA GLU A 13 13.69 -0.11 -18.86
C GLU A 13 12.21 -0.22 -18.48
N ASN A 14 11.91 -0.78 -17.30
CA ASN A 14 10.54 -0.89 -16.79
C ASN A 14 9.91 0.47 -16.47
N ILE A 15 10.71 1.44 -16.00
CA ILE A 15 10.25 2.81 -15.75
C ILE A 15 9.82 3.48 -17.06
N LEU A 16 10.57 3.24 -18.15
CA LEU A 16 10.28 3.82 -19.46
C LEU A 16 9.13 3.12 -20.19
N THR A 17 8.82 1.86 -19.87
CA THR A 17 7.66 1.15 -20.43
C THR A 17 6.33 1.88 -20.16
N ASP A 18 6.23 2.63 -19.06
CA ASP A 18 5.03 3.39 -18.70
C ASP A 18 4.63 4.43 -19.78
N TYR A 19 5.60 4.96 -20.53
CA TYR A 19 5.32 5.89 -21.65
C TYR A 19 4.61 5.23 -22.83
N GLN A 20 4.78 3.93 -23.01
CA GLN A 20 4.15 3.17 -24.10
C GLN A 20 2.89 2.45 -23.61
N HIS A 21 2.92 1.95 -22.38
CA HIS A 21 1.84 1.19 -21.74
C HIS A 21 1.66 1.74 -20.33
N PRO A 22 0.70 2.66 -20.10
CA PRO A 22 0.50 3.26 -18.79
C PRO A 22 0.00 2.20 -17.81
N VAL A 23 0.93 1.61 -17.05
CA VAL A 23 0.67 0.59 -16.04
C VAL A 23 1.08 1.20 -14.72
N THR A 24 0.10 1.79 -14.04
CA THR A 24 0.33 2.46 -12.77
C THR A 24 0.13 1.52 -11.59
N ASN A 25 1.05 1.56 -10.64
CA ASN A 25 0.90 0.89 -9.35
C ASN A 25 0.14 1.75 -8.32
N ALA A 26 -0.42 2.90 -8.73
CA ALA A 26 -1.06 3.87 -7.84
C ALA A 26 -2.15 3.26 -6.95
N MET A 27 -2.94 2.31 -7.47
CA MET A 27 -3.95 1.61 -6.69
C MET A 27 -3.34 0.77 -5.57
N SER A 28 -2.29 0.00 -5.87
CA SER A 28 -1.60 -0.81 -4.86
C SER A 28 -0.86 0.05 -3.84
N GLU A 29 -0.27 1.17 -4.27
CA GLU A 29 0.39 2.14 -3.39
C GLU A 29 -0.62 2.84 -2.47
N GLY A 30 -1.81 3.15 -2.99
CA GLY A 30 -2.93 3.67 -2.21
C GLY A 30 -3.38 2.69 -1.14
N LEU A 31 -3.55 1.41 -1.48
CA LEU A 31 -3.87 0.34 -0.52
C LEU A 31 -2.78 0.19 0.53
N ASN A 32 -1.50 0.17 0.11
CA ASN A 32 -0.38 0.07 1.04
C ASN A 32 -0.34 1.26 2.02
N SER A 33 -0.63 2.47 1.53
CA SER A 33 -0.73 3.67 2.35
C SER A 33 -1.87 3.60 3.38
N GLN A 34 -3.04 3.07 2.99
CA GLN A 34 -4.16 2.86 3.91
C GLN A 34 -3.83 1.83 5.00
N ILE A 35 -3.17 0.72 4.64
CA ILE A 35 -2.70 -0.29 5.62
C ILE A 35 -1.71 0.32 6.61
N GLN A 36 -0.78 1.16 6.15
CA GLN A 36 0.15 1.87 7.04
C GLN A 36 -0.55 2.84 8.00
N LYS A 37 -1.60 3.54 7.54
CA LYS A 37 -2.41 4.38 8.43
C LYS A 37 -3.09 3.55 9.52
N ILE A 38 -3.71 2.43 9.15
CA ILE A 38 -4.33 1.51 10.12
C ILE A 38 -3.30 1.04 11.15
N LYS A 39 -2.09 0.69 10.69
CA LYS A 39 -0.98 0.28 11.57
C LYS A 39 -0.57 1.38 12.56
N ASN A 40 -0.48 2.63 12.10
CA ASN A 40 -0.08 3.77 12.92
C ASN A 40 -1.17 4.15 13.93
N THR A 41 -2.44 4.15 13.53
CA THR A 41 -3.59 4.45 14.40
C THR A 41 -3.80 3.36 15.46
N ALA A 42 -3.34 2.15 15.22
CA ALA A 42 -3.50 1.06 16.17
C ALA A 42 -2.56 1.11 17.39
N TYR A 43 -1.71 2.15 17.54
CA TYR A 43 -0.86 2.44 18.71
C TYR A 43 -0.25 1.20 19.43
N GLY A 44 0.15 0.18 18.68
CA GLY A 44 0.79 -1.02 19.23
C GLY A 44 -0.15 -2.16 19.66
N VAL A 45 -1.36 -2.32 19.10
CA VAL A 45 -2.10 -3.59 19.25
C VAL A 45 -1.22 -4.76 18.80
N GLN A 46 -0.80 -5.59 19.75
CA GLN A 46 0.18 -6.67 19.53
C GLN A 46 -0.43 -7.92 18.87
N SER A 47 -1.73 -7.88 18.52
CA SER A 47 -2.40 -9.01 17.91
C SER A 47 -2.50 -8.83 16.40
N LEU A 48 -1.79 -9.69 15.68
CA LEU A 48 -1.87 -9.82 14.22
C LEU A 48 -3.31 -10.04 13.75
N GLU A 49 -4.11 -10.75 14.53
CA GLU A 49 -5.51 -11.02 14.23
C GLU A 49 -6.37 -9.75 14.26
N TYR A 50 -6.15 -8.87 15.25
CA TYR A 50 -6.82 -7.55 15.26
C TYR A 50 -6.39 -6.68 14.08
N PHE A 51 -5.10 -6.72 13.71
CA PHE A 51 -4.61 -5.97 12.56
C PHE A 51 -5.23 -6.45 11.24
N LYS A 52 -5.34 -7.77 11.04
CA LYS A 52 -6.04 -8.36 9.89
C LYS A 52 -7.51 -7.94 9.86
N THR A 53 -8.21 -8.06 11.00
CA THR A 53 -9.62 -7.65 11.10
C THR A 53 -9.80 -6.17 10.78
N ALA A 54 -8.92 -5.29 11.26
CA ALA A 54 -8.95 -3.87 10.93
C ALA A 54 -8.71 -3.59 9.44
N ILE A 55 -7.80 -4.33 8.80
CA ILE A 55 -7.60 -4.23 7.35
C ILE A 55 -8.86 -4.69 6.60
N TYR A 56 -9.42 -5.85 6.94
CA TYR A 56 -10.65 -6.32 6.31
C TYR A 56 -11.82 -5.36 6.54
N PHE A 57 -11.89 -4.76 7.71
CA PHE A 57 -12.92 -3.78 8.02
C PHE A 57 -12.78 -2.50 7.18
N HIS A 58 -11.60 -1.87 7.20
CA HIS A 58 -11.37 -0.57 6.54
C HIS A 58 -11.17 -0.67 5.02
N CYS A 59 -10.62 -1.78 4.52
CA CYS A 59 -10.33 -1.97 3.09
C CYS A 59 -11.27 -2.95 2.40
N GLY A 60 -12.03 -3.77 3.15
CA GLY A 60 -12.95 -4.77 2.60
C GLY A 60 -14.38 -4.28 2.40
N GLY A 61 -14.66 -3.00 2.67
CA GLY A 61 -15.99 -2.41 2.44
C GLY A 61 -17.07 -2.88 3.42
N LEU A 62 -16.66 -3.36 4.61
CA LEU A 62 -17.60 -3.72 5.68
C LEU A 62 -18.18 -2.43 6.28
N ASP A 63 -19.48 -2.22 6.09
CA ASP A 63 -20.22 -1.15 6.76
C ASP A 63 -20.72 -1.65 8.11
N LEU A 64 -20.36 -0.94 9.19
CA LEU A 64 -20.72 -1.27 10.57
C LEU A 64 -21.95 -0.48 11.04
N TYR A 65 -22.77 0.00 10.10
CA TYR A 65 -24.02 0.67 10.42
C TYR A 65 -25.04 -0.33 11.00
N PRO A 66 -25.50 -0.16 12.25
CA PRO A 66 -26.75 -0.75 12.68
C PRO A 66 -27.89 0.10 12.10
N CYS A 67 -28.81 -0.54 11.38
CA CYS A 67 -30.19 -0.08 11.37
C CYS A 67 -30.86 -0.44 12.70
#